data_AF-K3WDA9-F1
#
_entry.id   AF-K3WDA9-F1
#
_cell.length_a   1.000
_cell.length_b   1.000
_cell.length_c   1.000
_cell.angle_alpha   90.00
_cell.angle_beta   90.00
_cell.angle_gamma   90.00
#
_symmetry.space_group_name_H-M   'P 1'
#
loop_
_entity.id
_entity.type
_entity.pdbx_description
1 polymer ?
#
loop_
_entity_poly.entity_id
_entity_poly.type
_entity_poly.pdbx_seq_one_letter_code
_entity_poly.pdbx_strand_id
1 'polypeptide(L)'
;MLSSPSAMNLFGIVQSGVSRLQNSVHHQLHQQFGAGESPSARPARDVVISTSGETVPSLFVTAASGRHDTRAVTSPSVSNSALVTRNGTDASDLLLTAFDGVSLQIASYLDAQDLYNVQLVNRSWRAFIVANRDALYGSLLEKDFQTVIRSSSPFKSYIFSQRHELEKELLHTKAIQPTYAALETYCSTTEPSNHGFIAMFGDIFELTDPRVARFVGFKRHHALSVVLAATPEHVNAFRKRSEYTRPIAFVPVINPNWPEFDLPPVEFPGFLGYAFDFVKMVPGYESLKDTVVKSILRDLMVFDTSESAAAYGISIGRQPFIAVLDESFSNPSFHMTFSSPLRRRLSKLSISERIRSIEERIQSIDACVIHTIV
;
A
#
# COMPACT_ATOMS: atom_id res chain seq x y z
N MET A 1 2.98 -18.32 -1.26
CA MET A 1 2.50 -17.09 -1.93
C MET A 1 3.55 -16.68 -2.95
N LEU A 2 3.18 -16.48 -4.21
CA LEU A 2 4.12 -16.22 -5.30
C LEU A 2 4.50 -14.74 -5.32
N SER A 3 5.80 -14.44 -5.28
CA SER A 3 6.35 -13.11 -5.51
C SER A 3 6.19 -12.74 -7.00
N SER A 4 5.42 -11.69 -7.29
CA SER A 4 5.26 -11.21 -8.66
C SER A 4 6.59 -10.66 -9.22
N PRO A 5 7.10 -11.16 -10.35
CA PRO A 5 8.23 -10.53 -11.03
C PRO A 5 7.78 -9.24 -11.74
N SER A 6 8.58 -8.18 -11.63
CA SER A 6 8.29 -6.89 -12.30
C SER A 6 8.00 -7.07 -13.79
N ALA A 7 6.99 -6.35 -14.31
CA ALA A 7 6.61 -6.37 -15.72
C ALA A 7 7.78 -6.07 -16.68
N MET A 8 8.77 -5.28 -16.25
CA MET A 8 10.04 -5.07 -16.97
C MET A 8 10.75 -6.38 -17.32
N ASN A 9 10.77 -7.35 -16.41
CA ASN A 9 11.34 -8.67 -16.68
C ASN A 9 10.47 -9.46 -17.66
N LEU A 10 9.14 -9.39 -17.56
CA LEU A 10 8.26 -10.13 -18.48
C LEU A 10 8.39 -9.62 -19.92
N PHE A 11 8.32 -8.30 -20.14
CA PHE A 11 8.44 -7.71 -21.47
C PHE A 11 9.88 -7.76 -22.02
N GLY A 12 10.90 -7.64 -21.15
CA GLY A 12 12.30 -7.90 -21.53
C GLY A 12 12.56 -9.37 -21.93
N ILE A 13 11.91 -10.33 -21.27
CA ILE A 13 11.96 -11.76 -21.63
C ILE A 13 11.18 -12.03 -22.92
N VAL A 14 10.07 -11.35 -23.20
CA VAL A 14 9.33 -11.52 -24.46
C VAL A 14 10.07 -10.89 -25.66
N GLN A 15 10.61 -9.67 -25.54
CA GLN A 15 11.42 -9.06 -26.59
C GLN A 15 12.72 -9.85 -26.85
N SER A 16 13.44 -10.26 -25.80
CA SER A 16 14.60 -11.13 -25.98
C SER A 16 14.23 -12.55 -26.41
N GLY A 17 13.04 -13.04 -26.07
CA GLY A 17 12.54 -14.37 -26.43
C GLY A 17 12.24 -14.52 -27.92
N VAL A 18 11.59 -13.54 -28.55
CA VAL A 18 11.33 -13.55 -30.00
C VAL A 18 12.62 -13.35 -30.80
N SER A 19 13.51 -12.45 -30.37
CA SER A 19 14.85 -12.31 -30.97
C SER A 19 15.71 -13.56 -30.78
N ARG A 20 15.59 -14.25 -29.64
CA ARG A 20 16.23 -15.55 -29.41
C ARG A 20 15.58 -16.68 -30.20
N LEU A 21 14.29 -16.63 -30.51
CA LEU A 21 13.65 -17.63 -31.38
C LEU A 21 14.07 -17.46 -32.84
N GLN A 22 14.09 -16.24 -33.39
CA GLN A 22 14.64 -16.00 -34.72
C GLN A 22 16.13 -16.37 -34.80
N ASN A 23 16.94 -15.97 -33.81
CA ASN A 23 18.34 -16.37 -33.76
C ASN A 23 18.52 -17.88 -33.50
N SER A 24 17.69 -18.53 -32.68
CA SER A 24 17.77 -19.99 -32.42
C SER A 24 17.40 -20.79 -33.66
N VAL A 25 16.40 -20.39 -34.45
CA VAL A 25 16.09 -21.07 -35.72
C VAL A 25 17.24 -20.89 -36.71
N HIS A 26 17.86 -19.72 -36.77
CA HIS A 26 19.07 -19.49 -37.59
C HIS A 26 20.30 -20.26 -37.09
N HIS A 27 20.43 -20.46 -35.77
CA HIS A 27 21.59 -21.09 -35.14
C HIS A 27 21.44 -22.62 -35.02
N GLN A 28 20.21 -23.16 -34.97
CA GLN A 28 19.91 -24.60 -35.03
C GLN A 28 20.12 -25.14 -36.45
N LEU A 29 19.86 -24.35 -37.50
CA LEU A 29 20.29 -24.67 -38.87
C LEU A 29 21.83 -24.73 -39.03
N HIS A 30 22.58 -24.07 -38.15
CA HIS A 30 24.05 -24.13 -38.11
C HIS A 30 24.62 -25.15 -37.10
N GLN A 31 23.82 -25.67 -36.16
CA GLN A 31 24.25 -26.63 -35.13
C GLN A 31 23.88 -28.09 -35.41
N GLN A 32 23.22 -28.41 -36.54
CA GLN A 32 23.14 -29.78 -37.02
C GLN A 32 24.47 -30.31 -37.62
N PHE A 33 25.52 -29.48 -37.68
CA PHE A 33 26.89 -29.87 -38.00
C PHE A 33 27.88 -29.41 -36.90
N GLY A 34 27.90 -30.12 -35.77
CA GLY A 34 28.94 -29.92 -34.74
C GLY A 34 28.60 -30.51 -33.36
N ALA A 35 29.31 -31.58 -32.96
CA ALA A 35 29.36 -32.06 -31.58
C ALA A 35 30.14 -31.06 -30.68
N GLY A 36 30.05 -31.07 -29.34
CA GLY A 36 29.30 -31.92 -28.41
C GLY A 36 29.64 -31.56 -26.95
N GLU A 37 29.22 -32.42 -26.01
CA GLU A 37 29.65 -32.48 -24.59
C GLU A 37 29.17 -31.41 -23.58
N SER A 38 28.83 -31.94 -22.39
CA SER A 38 28.62 -31.31 -21.07
C SER A 38 29.66 -31.97 -20.11
N PRO A 39 29.78 -31.75 -18.77
CA PRO A 39 28.82 -31.13 -17.82
C PRO A 39 29.41 -30.37 -16.58
N SER A 40 28.53 -30.03 -15.62
CA SER A 40 28.80 -29.82 -14.16
C SER A 40 29.58 -28.55 -13.72
N ALA A 41 29.53 -28.04 -12.48
CA ALA A 41 28.90 -28.51 -11.22
C ALA A 41 28.48 -27.32 -10.28
N ARG A 42 27.66 -27.61 -9.26
CA ARG A 42 27.46 -26.81 -8.00
C ARG A 42 28.38 -27.37 -6.89
N PRO A 43 28.74 -26.61 -5.83
CA PRO A 43 27.88 -26.36 -4.64
C PRO A 43 27.84 -24.84 -4.31
N ALA A 44 27.46 -24.29 -3.14
CA ALA A 44 27.00 -24.82 -1.84
C ALA A 44 25.97 -23.85 -1.18
N ARG A 45 25.70 -24.01 0.12
CA ARG A 45 25.13 -23.01 1.06
C ARG A 45 25.71 -23.26 2.45
N ASP A 46 25.99 -22.19 3.20
CA ASP A 46 26.06 -22.23 4.66
C ASP A 46 25.08 -21.21 5.25
N VAL A 47 24.43 -21.57 6.35
CA VAL A 47 23.44 -20.75 7.06
C VAL A 47 23.89 -20.62 8.50
N VAL A 48 24.12 -19.38 8.96
CA VAL A 48 24.41 -19.07 10.35
C VAL A 48 23.19 -18.36 10.94
N ILE A 49 22.63 -18.93 12.00
CA ILE A 49 21.52 -18.35 12.76
C ILE A 49 22.12 -17.37 13.77
N SER A 50 21.64 -16.12 13.78
CA SER A 50 22.04 -15.11 14.77
C SER A 50 20.80 -14.50 15.42
N THR A 51 20.81 -14.45 16.75
CA THR A 51 19.73 -13.92 17.58
C THR A 51 19.84 -12.40 17.72
N SER A 52 18.84 -11.66 17.25
CA SER A 52 18.70 -10.22 17.46
C SER A 52 17.30 -9.89 17.97
N GLY A 53 17.20 -9.17 19.08
CA GLY A 53 15.92 -8.60 19.52
C GLY A 53 15.39 -7.62 18.49
N GLU A 54 14.13 -7.78 18.08
CA GLU A 54 13.54 -6.99 17.00
C GLU A 54 13.30 -5.54 17.44
N THR A 55 14.15 -4.62 16.97
CA THR A 55 13.92 -3.18 17.09
C THR A 55 12.79 -2.77 16.14
N VAL A 56 11.60 -2.56 16.68
CA VAL A 56 10.43 -2.08 15.91
C VAL A 56 10.77 -0.71 15.28
N PRO A 57 10.58 -0.53 13.96
CA PRO A 57 10.96 0.71 13.27
C PRO A 57 10.09 1.90 13.68
N SER A 58 10.65 3.10 13.60
CA SER A 58 9.96 4.38 13.85
C SER A 58 9.44 5.01 12.55
N LEU A 59 8.20 5.49 12.55
CA LEU A 59 7.62 6.30 11.46
C LEU A 59 7.90 7.81 11.60
N PHE A 60 8.50 8.24 12.71
CA PHE A 60 8.76 9.67 13.00
C PHE A 60 10.19 10.11 12.64
N VAL A 61 11.03 9.18 12.20
CA VAL A 61 12.39 9.46 11.70
C VAL A 61 12.35 9.47 10.18
N THR A 62 12.32 10.65 9.58
CA THR A 62 12.60 10.81 8.15
C THR A 62 14.07 10.54 7.88
N ALA A 63 14.36 9.81 6.80
CA ALA A 63 15.74 9.40 6.46
C ALA A 63 16.55 10.58 5.89
N ALA A 64 16.98 11.49 6.76
CA ALA A 64 17.94 12.56 6.45
C ALA A 64 19.37 12.00 6.34
N SER A 65 19.61 11.14 5.34
CA SER A 65 20.97 10.69 4.96
C SER A 65 21.00 10.27 3.50
N GLY A 66 21.69 11.09 2.69
CA GLY A 66 21.73 10.92 1.23
C GLY A 66 22.24 12.14 0.45
N ARG A 67 23.20 12.90 0.99
CA ARG A 67 23.93 13.95 0.26
C ARG A 67 25.42 13.89 0.59
N HIS A 68 26.23 13.82 -0.48
CA HIS A 68 27.68 13.59 -0.51
C HIS A 68 28.08 12.17 -0.03
N ASP A 69 28.97 11.44 -0.72
CA ASP A 69 30.03 11.89 -1.62
C ASP A 69 29.96 11.44 -3.10
N THR A 70 30.83 12.08 -3.91
CA THR A 70 30.90 12.01 -5.36
C THR A 70 31.73 10.83 -5.90
N ARG A 71 31.30 10.29 -7.05
CA ARG A 71 32.25 10.02 -8.14
C ARG A 71 31.58 10.16 -9.50
N ALA A 72 31.94 11.22 -10.22
CA ALA A 72 31.50 11.39 -11.60
C ALA A 72 32.19 10.33 -12.48
N VAL A 73 31.40 9.62 -13.29
CA VAL A 73 31.89 8.89 -14.46
C VAL A 73 31.28 9.55 -15.68
N THR A 74 32.15 10.14 -16.48
CA THR A 74 31.81 10.86 -17.71
C THR A 74 31.19 9.93 -18.75
N SER A 75 29.98 10.25 -19.21
CA SER A 75 29.39 9.65 -20.41
C SER A 75 30.24 10.00 -21.64
N PRO A 76 30.69 9.02 -22.46
CA PRO A 76 31.34 9.33 -23.71
C PRO A 76 30.31 9.83 -24.72
N SER A 77 30.54 11.01 -25.29
CA SER A 77 29.82 11.47 -26.47
C SER A 77 30.26 10.68 -27.70
N VAL A 78 29.33 10.01 -28.37
CA VAL A 78 29.54 9.54 -29.75
C VAL A 78 28.42 10.11 -30.61
N SER A 79 28.74 11.21 -31.30
CA SER A 79 27.99 11.65 -32.46
C SER A 79 28.05 10.56 -33.53
N ASN A 80 26.92 10.24 -34.17
CA ASN A 80 27.00 9.82 -35.56
C ASN A 80 25.78 10.24 -36.37
N SER A 81 26.03 10.46 -37.65
CA SER A 81 25.19 11.24 -38.55
C SER A 81 23.92 10.51 -39.01
N ALA A 82 23.00 11.29 -39.58
CA ALA A 82 21.74 10.80 -40.12
C ALA A 82 21.94 9.87 -41.33
N LEU A 83 21.08 8.85 -41.42
CA LEU A 83 20.52 8.47 -42.71
C LEU A 83 19.01 8.26 -42.57
N VAL A 84 18.23 8.89 -43.44
CA VAL A 84 16.77 8.74 -43.48
C VAL A 84 16.42 7.46 -44.22
N THR A 85 15.93 6.45 -43.50
CA THR A 85 15.13 5.37 -44.08
C THR A 85 13.71 5.45 -43.55
N ARG A 86 12.87 6.18 -44.28
CA ARG A 86 11.42 5.91 -44.30
C ARG A 86 11.23 4.47 -44.78
N ASN A 87 10.89 3.56 -43.86
CA ASN A 87 10.00 2.41 -44.04
C ASN A 87 10.13 1.49 -42.84
N GLY A 88 9.15 1.60 -41.94
CA GLY A 88 9.06 0.82 -40.72
C GLY A 88 7.69 1.05 -40.09
N THR A 89 6.68 0.36 -40.60
CA THR A 89 5.50 0.04 -39.78
C THR A 89 6.00 -0.79 -38.61
N ASP A 90 5.99 -0.21 -37.41
CA ASP A 90 6.59 -0.82 -36.23
C ASP A 90 6.01 -2.23 -36.02
N ALA A 91 6.88 -3.23 -35.83
CA ALA A 91 6.44 -4.60 -35.54
C ALA A 91 5.57 -4.69 -34.27
N SER A 92 5.60 -3.65 -33.41
CA SER A 92 4.71 -3.47 -32.27
C SER A 92 3.25 -3.16 -32.65
N ASP A 93 3.01 -2.37 -33.71
CA ASP A 93 1.64 -2.08 -34.20
C ASP A 93 0.99 -3.35 -34.77
N LEU A 94 1.78 -4.16 -35.48
CA LEU A 94 1.30 -5.40 -36.11
C LEU A 94 0.98 -6.51 -35.08
N LEU A 95 1.67 -6.52 -33.94
CA LEU A 95 1.43 -7.52 -32.87
C LEU A 95 0.19 -7.22 -32.04
N LEU A 96 -0.13 -5.94 -31.77
CA LEU A 96 -1.35 -5.57 -31.06
C LEU A 96 -2.59 -5.90 -31.92
N THR A 97 -2.62 -5.41 -33.16
CA THR A 97 -3.75 -5.62 -34.09
C THR A 97 -3.99 -7.09 -34.48
N ALA A 98 -2.97 -7.95 -34.42
CA ALA A 98 -3.12 -9.39 -34.66
C ALA A 98 -3.59 -10.20 -33.42
N PHE A 99 -3.46 -9.65 -32.21
CA PHE A 99 -3.68 -10.38 -30.96
C PHE A 99 -4.41 -9.55 -29.88
N ASP A 100 -5.32 -8.65 -30.28
CA ASP A 100 -6.03 -7.72 -29.37
C ASP A 100 -6.63 -8.42 -28.14
N GLY A 101 -7.23 -9.61 -28.31
CA GLY A 101 -7.80 -10.38 -27.19
C GLY A 101 -6.76 -10.86 -26.17
N VAL A 102 -5.58 -11.29 -26.63
CA VAL A 102 -4.47 -11.72 -25.76
C VAL A 102 -3.83 -10.50 -25.09
N SER A 103 -3.65 -9.41 -25.84
CA SER A 103 -3.13 -8.14 -25.31
C SER A 103 -4.04 -7.54 -24.24
N LEU A 104 -5.38 -7.63 -24.42
CA LEU A 104 -6.36 -7.20 -23.42
C LEU A 104 -6.28 -8.06 -22.16
N GLN A 105 -6.18 -9.38 -22.32
CA GLN A 105 -6.06 -10.30 -21.20
C GLN A 105 -4.77 -10.06 -20.41
N ILE A 106 -3.62 -9.87 -21.08
CA ILE A 106 -2.34 -9.52 -20.42
C ILE A 106 -2.48 -8.19 -19.68
N ALA A 107 -3.02 -7.16 -20.33
CA ALA A 107 -3.20 -5.84 -19.73
C ALA A 107 -4.16 -5.86 -18.52
N SER A 108 -5.15 -6.76 -18.48
CA SER A 108 -6.08 -6.90 -17.34
C SER A 108 -5.45 -7.43 -16.04
N TYR A 109 -4.23 -7.98 -16.11
CA TYR A 109 -3.43 -8.38 -14.95
C TYR A 109 -2.49 -7.28 -14.42
N LEU A 110 -2.31 -6.18 -15.15
CA LEU A 110 -1.49 -5.05 -14.72
C LEU A 110 -2.26 -4.15 -13.74
N ASP A 111 -1.56 -3.54 -12.78
CA ASP A 111 -2.13 -2.48 -11.94
C ASP A 111 -2.15 -1.13 -12.70
N ALA A 112 -2.77 -0.10 -12.10
CA ALA A 112 -2.85 1.21 -12.72
C ALA A 112 -1.48 1.89 -12.97
N GLN A 113 -0.44 1.57 -12.17
CA GLN A 113 0.90 2.10 -12.36
C GLN A 113 1.61 1.42 -13.52
N ASP A 114 1.47 0.10 -13.67
CA ASP A 114 2.03 -0.65 -14.79
C ASP A 114 1.28 -0.36 -16.10
N LEU A 115 -0.05 -0.16 -16.07
CA LEU A 115 -0.79 0.38 -17.22
C LEU A 115 -0.31 1.77 -17.63
N TYR A 116 0.04 2.64 -16.68
CA TYR A 116 0.66 3.93 -16.99
C TYR A 116 2.05 3.74 -17.62
N ASN A 117 2.90 2.89 -17.02
CA ASN A 117 4.24 2.60 -17.52
C ASN A 117 4.20 2.06 -18.97
N VAL A 118 3.26 1.16 -19.28
CA VAL A 118 3.09 0.58 -20.64
C VAL A 118 2.65 1.65 -21.67
N GLN A 119 1.84 2.64 -21.29
CA GLN A 119 1.50 3.77 -22.18
C GLN A 119 2.70 4.69 -22.51
N LEU A 120 3.80 4.59 -21.77
CA LEU A 120 5.03 5.33 -22.07
C LEU A 120 5.95 4.59 -23.06
N VAL A 121 5.81 3.27 -23.22
CA VAL A 121 6.70 2.43 -24.05
C VAL A 121 6.62 2.78 -25.54
N ASN A 122 5.42 2.82 -26.11
CA ASN A 122 5.21 3.19 -27.52
C ASN A 122 3.80 3.77 -27.77
N ARG A 123 3.55 4.22 -29.01
CA ARG A 123 2.26 4.80 -29.41
C ARG A 123 1.15 3.75 -29.50
N SER A 124 1.49 2.54 -29.92
CA SER A 124 0.59 1.40 -30.09
C SER A 124 -0.11 1.02 -28.79
N TRP A 125 0.66 0.81 -27.71
CA TRP A 125 0.16 0.52 -26.37
C TRP A 125 -0.68 1.65 -25.81
N ARG A 126 -0.30 2.90 -26.08
CA ARG A 126 -1.10 4.07 -25.68
C ARG A 126 -2.46 4.09 -26.36
N ALA A 127 -2.50 3.90 -27.68
CA ALA A 127 -3.75 3.82 -28.43
C ALA A 127 -4.63 2.63 -27.96
N PHE A 128 -4.02 1.46 -27.75
CA PHE A 128 -4.69 0.27 -27.25
C PHE A 128 -5.31 0.47 -25.86
N ILE A 129 -4.56 1.05 -24.91
CA ILE A 129 -5.06 1.29 -23.54
C ILE A 129 -6.14 2.38 -23.52
N VAL A 130 -6.02 3.42 -24.37
CA VAL A 130 -7.08 4.43 -24.52
C VAL A 130 -8.36 3.82 -25.09
N ALA A 131 -8.26 2.95 -26.12
CA ALA A 131 -9.40 2.27 -26.71
C ALA A 131 -10.10 1.29 -25.75
N ASN A 132 -9.31 0.59 -24.91
CA ASN A 132 -9.81 -0.42 -23.97
C ASN A 132 -9.98 0.09 -22.53
N ARG A 133 -9.90 1.41 -22.30
CA ARG A 133 -9.81 2.00 -20.95
C ARG A 133 -10.91 1.53 -20.01
N ASP A 134 -12.15 1.46 -20.47
CA ASP A 134 -13.29 1.20 -19.59
C ASP A 134 -13.37 -0.29 -19.19
N ALA A 135 -12.84 -1.20 -20.02
CA ALA A 135 -12.63 -2.60 -19.65
C ALA A 135 -11.47 -2.76 -18.65
N LEU A 136 -10.32 -2.13 -18.95
CA LEU A 136 -9.11 -2.23 -18.12
C LEU A 136 -9.33 -1.64 -16.73
N TYR A 137 -9.71 -0.36 -16.64
CA TYR A 137 -9.96 0.33 -15.37
C TYR A 137 -11.22 -0.20 -14.66
N GLY A 138 -12.21 -0.73 -15.40
CA GLY A 138 -13.33 -1.46 -14.81
C GLY A 138 -12.88 -2.69 -14.01
N SER A 139 -11.91 -3.45 -14.53
CA SER A 139 -11.34 -4.61 -13.83
C SER A 139 -10.48 -4.24 -12.60
N LEU A 140 -10.07 -2.97 -12.49
CA LEU A 140 -9.29 -2.45 -11.36
C LEU A 140 -10.17 -1.91 -10.22
N LEU A 141 -11.38 -1.44 -10.52
CA LEU A 141 -12.28 -0.84 -9.53
C LEU A 141 -12.47 -1.69 -8.28
N GLU A 142 -12.75 -2.98 -8.47
CA GLU A 142 -13.02 -3.94 -7.39
C GLU A 142 -11.74 -4.48 -6.73
N LYS A 143 -10.58 -4.36 -7.41
CA LYS A 143 -9.27 -4.77 -6.88
C LYS A 143 -8.64 -3.68 -6.00
N ASP A 144 -8.74 -2.43 -6.45
CA ASP A 144 -8.00 -1.29 -5.88
C ASP A 144 -8.82 -0.48 -4.88
N PHE A 145 -10.17 -0.46 -5.00
CA PHE A 145 -11.03 0.37 -4.17
C PHE A 145 -12.02 -0.42 -3.32
N GLN A 146 -11.95 -0.15 -2.01
CA GLN A 146 -12.91 -0.61 -1.01
C GLN A 146 -14.27 0.11 -1.09
N THR A 147 -14.29 1.33 -1.65
CA THR A 147 -15.49 2.14 -1.90
C THR A 147 -15.41 2.68 -3.33
N VAL A 148 -16.27 2.20 -4.22
CA VAL A 148 -16.32 2.64 -5.62
C VAL A 148 -17.29 3.81 -5.79
N ILE A 149 -16.78 4.96 -6.20
CA ILE A 149 -17.59 6.13 -6.60
C ILE A 149 -18.02 5.95 -8.06
N ARG A 150 -19.27 5.57 -8.27
CA ARG A 150 -19.82 5.28 -9.60
C ARG A 150 -20.06 6.55 -10.42
N SER A 151 -19.81 6.46 -11.72
CA SER A 151 -20.02 7.54 -12.70
C SER A 151 -20.41 6.97 -14.07
N SER A 152 -20.49 7.84 -15.09
CA SER A 152 -20.93 7.53 -16.45
C SER A 152 -20.03 6.56 -17.22
N SER A 153 -18.81 6.28 -16.76
CA SER A 153 -17.96 5.20 -17.29
C SER A 153 -17.13 4.56 -16.18
N PRO A 154 -16.66 3.30 -16.35
CA PRO A 154 -15.72 2.66 -15.44
C PRO A 154 -14.43 3.47 -15.22
N PHE A 155 -13.83 4.03 -16.28
CA PHE A 155 -12.65 4.90 -16.16
C PHE A 155 -12.94 6.15 -15.31
N LYS A 156 -14.07 6.85 -15.55
CA LYS A 156 -14.47 7.99 -14.71
C LYS A 156 -14.69 7.56 -13.25
N SER A 157 -15.32 6.40 -13.04
CA SER A 157 -15.52 5.83 -11.70
C SER A 157 -14.19 5.53 -10.99
N TYR A 158 -13.18 5.05 -11.72
CA TYR A 158 -11.83 4.80 -11.20
C TYR A 158 -11.17 6.10 -10.74
N ILE A 159 -11.22 7.15 -11.58
CA ILE A 159 -10.67 8.47 -11.24
C ILE A 159 -11.36 9.08 -10.02
N PHE A 160 -12.69 9.03 -9.92
CA PHE A 160 -13.43 9.54 -8.76
C PHE A 160 -13.18 8.72 -7.48
N SER A 161 -13.05 7.40 -7.59
CA SER A 161 -12.68 6.54 -6.45
C SER A 161 -11.26 6.84 -5.97
N GLN A 162 -10.31 7.04 -6.89
CA GLN A 162 -8.95 7.43 -6.57
C GLN A 162 -8.89 8.79 -5.86
N ARG A 163 -9.68 9.76 -6.32
CA ARG A 163 -9.84 11.08 -5.70
C ARG A 163 -10.40 10.98 -4.28
N HIS A 164 -11.44 10.16 -4.09
CA HIS A 164 -12.07 9.95 -2.79
C HIS A 164 -11.11 9.34 -1.74
N GLU A 165 -10.28 8.37 -2.13
CA GLU A 165 -9.25 7.82 -1.23
C GLU A 165 -8.15 8.84 -0.91
N LEU A 166 -7.77 9.70 -1.85
CA LEU A 166 -6.84 10.81 -1.60
C LEU A 166 -7.44 11.83 -0.62
N GLU A 167 -8.72 12.19 -0.76
CA GLU A 167 -9.40 13.09 0.18
C GLU A 167 -9.50 12.50 1.60
N LYS A 168 -9.85 11.21 1.72
CA LYS A 168 -9.85 10.51 3.02
C LYS A 168 -8.47 10.55 3.68
N GLU A 169 -7.42 10.24 2.92
CA GLU A 169 -6.05 10.29 3.44
C GLU A 169 -5.61 11.73 3.77
N LEU A 170 -6.02 12.74 2.98
CA LEU A 170 -5.75 14.15 3.29
C LEU A 170 -6.40 14.59 4.60
N LEU A 171 -7.68 14.26 4.80
CA LEU A 171 -8.44 14.58 6.01
C LEU A 171 -7.83 13.89 7.24
N HIS A 172 -7.46 12.62 7.12
CA HIS A 172 -6.71 11.90 8.17
C HIS A 172 -5.37 12.58 8.48
N THR A 173 -4.56 12.85 7.46
CA THR A 173 -3.22 13.43 7.60
C THR A 173 -3.28 14.82 8.25
N LYS A 174 -4.26 15.66 7.86
CA LYS A 174 -4.52 16.96 8.48
C LYS A 174 -5.00 16.84 9.93
N ALA A 175 -5.83 15.86 10.26
CA ALA A 175 -6.30 15.64 11.62
C ALA A 175 -5.16 15.29 12.60
N ILE A 176 -4.18 14.50 12.16
CA ILE A 176 -3.00 14.13 12.97
C ILE A 176 -1.84 15.13 12.90
N GLN A 177 -1.84 16.04 11.92
CA GLN A 177 -0.71 16.93 11.59
C GLN A 177 -0.06 17.60 12.81
N PRO A 178 -0.80 18.25 13.73
CA PRO A 178 -0.17 18.98 14.83
C PRO A 178 0.62 18.06 15.78
N THR A 179 0.06 16.88 16.07
CA THR A 179 0.69 15.86 16.91
C THR A 179 1.88 15.21 16.20
N TYR A 180 1.72 14.86 14.91
CA TYR A 180 2.76 14.20 14.13
C TYR A 180 3.98 15.12 13.91
N ALA A 181 3.76 16.40 13.59
CA ALA A 181 4.82 17.38 13.41
C ALA A 181 5.64 17.62 14.70
N ALA A 182 4.97 17.62 15.87
CA ALA A 182 5.66 17.74 17.16
C ALA A 182 6.55 16.51 17.46
N LEU A 183 6.10 15.32 17.07
CA LEU A 183 6.88 14.08 17.19
C LEU A 183 8.05 14.05 16.21
N GLU A 184 7.86 14.41 14.94
CA GLU A 184 8.95 14.56 13.95
C GLU A 184 10.00 15.57 14.42
N THR A 185 9.59 16.73 14.94
CA THR A 185 10.50 17.76 15.47
C THR A 185 11.31 17.23 16.66
N TYR A 186 10.69 16.48 17.57
CA TYR A 186 11.40 15.87 18.70
C TYR A 186 12.33 14.72 18.27
N CYS A 187 11.88 13.85 17.35
CA CYS A 187 12.67 12.70 16.89
C CYS A 187 13.86 13.11 16.01
N SER A 188 13.76 14.22 15.28
CA SER A 188 14.88 14.78 14.51
C SER A 188 15.92 15.53 15.34
N THR A 189 15.57 15.96 16.56
CA THR A 189 16.46 16.65 17.51
C THR A 189 16.96 15.74 18.65
N THR A 190 16.53 14.48 18.67
CA THR A 190 16.94 13.45 19.64
C THR A 190 17.68 12.33 18.92
N GLU A 191 18.61 11.65 19.59
CA GLU A 191 19.32 10.50 19.00
C GLU A 191 18.32 9.41 18.53
N PRO A 192 18.53 8.78 17.35
CA PRO A 192 17.63 7.76 16.81
C PRO A 192 17.37 6.56 17.75
N SER A 193 18.33 6.23 18.60
CA SER A 193 18.22 5.16 19.61
C SER A 193 17.42 5.54 20.87
N ASN A 194 17.08 6.82 21.05
CA ASN A 194 16.69 7.39 22.35
C ASN A 194 15.43 8.27 22.32
N HIS A 195 14.79 8.45 21.15
CA HIS A 195 13.51 9.17 21.09
C HIS A 195 12.33 8.30 21.56
N GLY A 196 12.41 6.98 21.38
CA GLY A 196 11.47 5.99 21.92
C GLY A 196 10.02 6.10 21.45
N PHE A 197 9.79 6.67 20.26
CA PHE A 197 8.48 6.73 19.60
C PHE A 197 8.46 5.81 18.39
N ILE A 198 7.37 5.07 18.21
CA ILE A 198 7.28 3.99 17.22
C ILE A 198 6.38 4.42 16.06
N ALA A 199 5.07 4.54 16.30
CA ALA A 199 4.08 4.87 15.28
C ALA A 199 2.84 5.49 15.93
N MET A 200 1.91 6.02 15.13
CA MET A 200 0.52 6.14 15.59
C MET A 200 -0.19 4.79 15.45
N PHE A 201 -1.13 4.49 16.34
CA PHE A 201 -1.85 3.21 16.34
C PHE A 201 -2.59 2.94 15.03
N GLY A 202 -3.13 3.98 14.39
CA GLY A 202 -3.76 3.85 13.07
C GLY A 202 -2.81 3.40 11.94
N ASP A 203 -1.49 3.50 12.10
CA ASP A 203 -0.53 3.26 11.02
C ASP A 203 0.03 1.83 10.98
N ILE A 204 -0.06 1.07 12.09
CA ILE A 204 0.62 -0.23 12.23
C ILE A 204 -0.17 -1.43 11.65
N PHE A 205 -1.41 -1.24 11.22
CA PHE A 205 -2.23 -2.30 10.62
C PHE A 205 -3.25 -1.80 9.60
N GLU A 206 -3.65 -2.71 8.72
CA GLU A 206 -4.75 -2.61 7.76
C GLU A 206 -5.89 -3.51 8.27
N LEU A 207 -7.15 -3.13 8.02
CA LEU A 207 -8.32 -4.00 8.23
C LEU A 207 -8.80 -4.53 6.87
N THR A 208 -8.98 -5.85 6.77
CA THR A 208 -9.28 -6.53 5.50
C THR A 208 -10.68 -6.25 4.97
N ASP A 209 -11.69 -6.15 5.86
CA ASP A 209 -13.05 -5.75 5.49
C ASP A 209 -13.27 -4.22 5.69
N PRO A 210 -13.71 -3.49 4.65
CA PRO A 210 -13.93 -2.03 4.73
C PRO A 210 -15.03 -1.60 5.72
N ARG A 211 -16.03 -2.47 5.95
CA ARG A 211 -17.16 -2.21 6.87
C ARG A 211 -16.68 -2.34 8.31
N VAL A 212 -15.90 -3.39 8.59
CA VAL A 212 -15.20 -3.55 9.88
C VAL A 212 -14.26 -2.37 10.09
N ALA A 213 -13.51 -1.93 9.07
CA ALA A 213 -12.69 -0.73 9.15
C ALA A 213 -13.48 0.54 9.53
N ARG A 214 -14.62 0.81 8.88
CA ARG A 214 -15.48 1.95 9.23
C ARG A 214 -16.04 1.83 10.66
N PHE A 215 -16.50 0.65 11.06
CA PHE A 215 -17.02 0.41 12.41
C PHE A 215 -15.97 0.62 13.51
N VAL A 216 -14.78 0.01 13.36
CA VAL A 216 -13.70 0.16 14.34
C VAL A 216 -13.23 1.62 14.36
N GLY A 217 -13.10 2.26 13.19
CA GLY A 217 -12.74 3.68 13.09
C GLY A 217 -13.73 4.61 13.78
N PHE A 218 -15.02 4.25 13.82
CA PHE A 218 -16.04 4.93 14.61
C PHE A 218 -15.92 4.62 16.12
N LYS A 219 -15.97 3.35 16.53
CA LYS A 219 -15.98 2.95 17.96
C LYS A 219 -14.66 3.17 18.70
N ARG A 220 -13.55 3.30 17.96
CA ARG A 220 -12.19 3.51 18.47
C ARG A 220 -11.52 4.73 17.85
N HIS A 221 -12.31 5.73 17.40
CA HIS A 221 -11.80 6.93 16.73
C HIS A 221 -10.59 7.58 17.43
N HIS A 222 -10.72 7.86 18.73
CA HIS A 222 -9.65 8.46 19.54
C HIS A 222 -8.42 7.55 19.71
N ALA A 223 -8.58 6.24 19.55
CA ALA A 223 -7.45 5.31 19.61
C ALA A 223 -6.56 5.40 18.37
N LEU A 224 -7.09 5.80 17.20
CA LEU A 224 -6.33 5.86 15.96
C LEU A 224 -5.20 6.89 15.96
N SER A 225 -5.32 7.96 16.77
CA SER A 225 -4.30 8.99 16.97
C SER A 225 -3.43 8.77 18.21
N VAL A 226 -3.59 7.63 18.91
CA VAL A 226 -2.72 7.24 20.03
C VAL A 226 -1.30 7.01 19.53
N VAL A 227 -0.32 7.56 20.23
CA VAL A 227 1.09 7.43 19.90
C VAL A 227 1.68 6.26 20.67
N LEU A 228 2.29 5.32 19.94
CA LEU A 228 3.00 4.19 20.52
C LEU A 228 4.41 4.63 20.91
N ALA A 229 4.72 4.51 22.20
CA ALA A 229 6.02 4.81 22.77
C ALA A 229 6.67 3.52 23.31
N ALA A 230 7.99 3.46 23.40
CA ALA A 230 8.68 2.31 23.98
C ALA A 230 8.37 2.19 25.48
N THR A 231 8.54 3.27 26.23
CA THR A 231 8.36 3.32 27.70
C THR A 231 7.80 4.67 28.18
N PRO A 232 7.27 4.78 29.43
CA PRO A 232 6.81 6.04 30.01
C PRO A 232 7.90 7.13 30.15
N GLU A 233 9.16 6.75 30.29
CA GLU A 233 10.30 7.67 30.44
C GLU A 233 10.49 8.50 29.18
N HIS A 234 10.35 7.89 27.99
CA HIS A 234 10.41 8.57 26.70
C HIS A 234 9.28 9.61 26.55
N VAL A 235 8.06 9.27 27.01
CA VAL A 235 6.92 10.20 27.06
C VAL A 235 7.19 11.38 27.99
N ASN A 236 7.77 11.13 29.16
CA ASN A 236 8.17 12.16 30.11
C ASN A 236 9.31 13.05 29.56
N ALA A 237 10.27 12.48 28.84
CA ALA A 237 11.35 13.20 28.19
C ALA A 237 10.86 14.08 27.01
N PHE A 238 9.83 13.62 26.28
CA PHE A 238 9.12 14.44 25.29
C PHE A 238 8.38 15.60 25.96
N ARG A 239 7.56 15.34 26.97
CA ARG A 239 6.77 16.38 27.68
C ARG A 239 7.62 17.47 28.34
N LYS A 240 8.90 17.19 28.65
CA LYS A 240 9.85 18.17 29.19
C LYS A 240 10.59 18.99 28.13
N ARG A 241 10.68 18.50 26.89
CA ARG A 241 11.53 19.09 25.83
C ARG A 241 10.73 19.62 24.63
N SER A 242 9.51 19.12 24.42
CA SER A 242 8.61 19.57 23.36
C SER A 242 7.83 20.80 23.81
N GLU A 243 7.70 21.78 22.93
CA GLU A 243 6.83 22.95 23.11
C GLU A 243 5.35 22.63 22.89
N TYR A 244 5.02 21.38 22.52
CA TYR A 244 3.66 20.96 22.21
C TYR A 244 2.81 20.74 23.48
N THR A 245 1.88 21.66 23.73
CA THR A 245 1.05 21.71 24.94
C THR A 245 -0.29 20.99 24.88
N ARG A 246 -0.74 20.55 23.69
CA ARG A 246 -2.06 19.87 23.56
C ARG A 246 -2.00 18.43 24.09
N PRO A 247 -3.11 17.86 24.58
CA PRO A 247 -3.15 16.47 25.03
C PRO A 247 -2.75 15.50 23.91
N ILE A 248 -1.82 14.61 24.21
CA ILE A 248 -1.50 13.43 23.40
C ILE A 248 -1.71 12.20 24.26
N ALA A 249 -2.47 11.23 23.74
CA ALA A 249 -2.60 9.91 24.33
C ALA A 249 -1.41 9.05 23.90
N PHE A 250 -0.69 8.50 24.87
CA PHE A 250 0.46 7.63 24.65
C PHE A 250 0.17 6.23 25.19
N VAL A 251 0.64 5.21 24.48
CA VAL A 251 0.60 3.82 24.92
C VAL A 251 2.02 3.24 24.94
N PRO A 252 2.53 2.78 26.09
CA PRO A 252 3.82 2.10 26.17
C PRO A 252 3.69 0.70 25.59
N VAL A 253 4.51 0.39 24.59
CA VAL A 253 4.61 -0.94 23.97
C VAL A 253 5.19 -1.94 24.97
N ILE A 254 6.28 -1.57 25.66
CA ILE A 254 6.85 -2.37 26.73
C ILE A 254 6.03 -2.11 28.00
N ASN A 255 4.94 -2.85 28.15
CA ASN A 255 4.11 -2.84 29.34
C ASN A 255 3.96 -4.28 29.87
N PRO A 256 4.52 -4.62 31.05
CA PRO A 256 4.36 -5.95 31.64
C PRO A 256 2.92 -6.23 32.10
N ASN A 257 2.05 -5.21 32.09
CA ASN A 257 0.63 -5.30 32.44
C ASN A 257 -0.28 -5.28 31.21
N TRP A 258 0.22 -5.60 30.01
CA TRP A 258 -0.69 -5.94 28.91
C TRP A 258 -1.51 -7.15 29.35
N PRO A 259 -2.85 -7.07 29.41
CA PRO A 259 -3.64 -8.18 29.88
C PRO A 259 -3.57 -9.29 28.84
N GLU A 260 -3.02 -10.45 29.22
CA GLU A 260 -3.30 -11.69 28.53
C GLU A 260 -4.79 -12.00 28.74
N PHE A 261 -5.58 -11.80 27.70
CA PHE A 261 -6.97 -12.24 27.67
C PHE A 261 -7.21 -13.04 26.40
N ASP A 262 -7.89 -14.16 26.56
CA ASP A 262 -8.52 -14.85 25.44
C ASP A 262 -9.87 -14.20 25.18
N LEU A 263 -10.15 -14.00 23.89
CA LEU A 263 -11.48 -13.62 23.45
C LEU A 263 -12.34 -14.89 23.55
N PRO A 264 -13.48 -14.87 24.25
CA PRO A 264 -14.26 -16.08 24.48
C PRO A 264 -14.75 -16.65 23.14
N PRO A 265 -14.82 -17.99 22.98
CA PRO A 265 -15.43 -18.57 21.80
C PRO A 265 -16.92 -18.19 21.74
N VAL A 266 -17.41 -17.81 20.56
CA VAL A 266 -18.81 -17.43 20.34
C VAL A 266 -19.39 -18.27 19.21
N GLU A 267 -20.13 -19.31 19.60
CA GLU A 267 -20.88 -20.16 18.70
C GLU A 267 -22.32 -19.64 18.58
N PHE A 268 -22.49 -18.50 17.90
CA PHE A 268 -23.80 -17.89 17.66
C PHE A 268 -24.04 -17.70 16.16
N PRO A 269 -25.24 -18.01 15.62
CA PRO A 269 -25.56 -17.79 14.21
C PRO A 269 -25.28 -16.34 13.77
N GLY A 270 -24.60 -16.20 12.64
CA GLY A 270 -24.24 -14.89 12.09
C GLY A 270 -23.03 -14.21 12.73
N PHE A 271 -22.40 -14.79 13.77
CA PHE A 271 -21.10 -14.30 14.25
C PHE A 271 -19.99 -14.63 13.26
N LEU A 272 -19.19 -13.63 12.89
CA LEU A 272 -18.14 -13.73 11.86
C LEU A 272 -16.72 -13.64 12.44
N GLY A 273 -16.58 -13.45 13.75
CA GLY A 273 -15.31 -13.23 14.43
C GLY A 273 -15.23 -11.89 15.15
N TYR A 274 -14.10 -11.64 15.80
CA TYR A 274 -13.77 -10.37 16.40
C TYR A 274 -13.14 -9.44 15.36
N ALA A 275 -13.24 -8.12 15.56
CA ALA A 275 -12.58 -7.15 14.67
C ALA A 275 -11.06 -7.34 14.58
N PHE A 276 -10.47 -7.98 15.61
CA PHE A 276 -9.09 -8.45 15.65
C PHE A 276 -8.75 -9.48 14.57
N ASP A 277 -9.68 -10.34 14.18
CA ASP A 277 -9.45 -11.42 13.21
C ASP A 277 -9.31 -10.87 11.78
N PHE A 278 -9.87 -9.69 11.53
CA PHE A 278 -9.74 -8.92 10.27
C PHE A 278 -8.44 -8.09 10.20
N VAL A 279 -7.57 -8.15 11.22
CA VAL A 279 -6.31 -7.39 11.28
C VAL A 279 -5.21 -8.03 10.46
N LYS A 280 -4.72 -7.26 9.49
CA LYS A 280 -3.50 -7.51 8.74
C LYS A 280 -2.43 -6.50 9.18
N MET A 281 -1.39 -6.97 9.86
CA MET A 281 -0.31 -6.09 10.34
C MET A 281 0.48 -5.49 9.18
N VAL A 282 0.99 -4.28 9.38
CA VAL A 282 2.01 -3.69 8.51
C VAL A 282 3.36 -4.34 8.85
N PRO A 283 4.20 -4.71 7.84
CA PRO A 283 5.49 -5.32 8.09
C PRO A 283 6.39 -4.51 9.03
N GLY A 284 6.93 -5.19 10.05
CA GLY A 284 7.75 -4.61 11.12
C GLY A 284 7.01 -4.36 12.44
N TYR A 285 5.71 -4.59 12.51
CA TYR A 285 4.88 -4.37 13.70
C TYR A 285 4.17 -5.63 14.21
N GLU A 286 4.46 -6.81 13.64
CA GLU A 286 3.77 -8.07 13.92
C GLU A 286 3.71 -8.43 15.41
N SER A 287 4.77 -8.18 16.16
CA SER A 287 4.86 -8.39 17.62
C SER A 287 3.87 -7.55 18.45
N LEU A 288 3.31 -6.49 17.87
CA LEU A 288 2.30 -5.65 18.51
C LEU A 288 0.87 -6.19 18.35
N LYS A 289 0.67 -7.25 17.54
CA LYS A 289 -0.66 -7.78 17.23
C LYS A 289 -1.35 -8.29 18.51
N ASP A 290 -0.77 -9.29 19.17
CA ASP A 290 -1.41 -9.95 20.31
C ASP A 290 -1.38 -9.13 21.62
N THR A 291 -0.64 -8.02 21.64
CA THR A 291 -0.53 -7.10 22.79
C THR A 291 -1.39 -5.86 22.59
N VAL A 292 -0.85 -4.83 21.92
CA VAL A 292 -1.45 -3.50 21.76
C VAL A 292 -2.71 -3.55 20.90
N VAL A 293 -2.66 -4.24 19.75
CA VAL A 293 -3.80 -4.28 18.82
C VAL A 293 -4.94 -5.11 19.39
N LYS A 294 -4.68 -6.31 19.91
CA LYS A 294 -5.67 -7.14 20.62
C LYS A 294 -6.34 -6.33 21.74
N SER A 295 -5.55 -5.66 22.58
CA SER A 295 -6.06 -4.85 23.71
C SER A 295 -6.97 -3.68 23.30
N ILE A 296 -6.62 -2.93 22.27
CA ILE A 296 -7.42 -1.77 21.82
C ILE A 296 -8.68 -2.22 21.04
N LEU A 297 -8.59 -3.33 20.29
CA LEU A 297 -9.71 -3.91 19.55
C LEU A 297 -10.56 -4.89 20.39
N ARG A 298 -10.28 -5.00 21.68
CA ARG A 298 -11.00 -5.87 22.62
C ARG A 298 -12.51 -5.62 22.60
N ASP A 299 -13.26 -6.71 22.72
CA ASP A 299 -14.73 -6.78 22.81
C ASP A 299 -15.47 -6.16 21.59
N LEU A 300 -14.76 -5.95 20.46
CA LEU A 300 -15.34 -5.57 19.18
C LEU A 300 -15.68 -6.83 18.36
N MET A 301 -16.96 -7.11 18.19
CA MET A 301 -17.49 -8.30 17.52
C MET A 301 -17.99 -7.96 16.12
N VAL A 302 -18.01 -8.93 15.20
CA VAL A 302 -18.51 -8.76 13.83
C VAL A 302 -19.65 -9.75 13.58
N PHE A 303 -20.77 -9.25 13.07
CA PHE A 303 -21.96 -10.03 12.72
C PHE A 303 -22.39 -9.75 11.27
N ASP A 304 -23.07 -10.72 10.67
CA ASP A 304 -23.60 -10.61 9.30
C ASP A 304 -24.77 -9.62 9.19
N THR A 305 -25.78 -9.73 10.06
CA THR A 305 -26.99 -8.90 10.06
C THR A 305 -27.32 -8.32 11.43
N SER A 306 -28.16 -7.27 11.42
CA SER A 306 -28.54 -6.53 12.63
C SER A 306 -29.44 -7.36 13.54
N GLU A 307 -30.18 -8.34 13.00
CA GLU A 307 -30.96 -9.30 13.77
C GLU A 307 -30.07 -10.29 14.53
N SER A 308 -29.06 -10.87 13.87
CA SER A 308 -28.06 -11.76 14.50
C SER A 308 -27.35 -11.06 15.65
N ALA A 309 -26.91 -9.81 15.40
CA ALA A 309 -26.30 -8.91 16.35
C ALA A 309 -27.19 -8.63 17.58
N ALA A 310 -28.46 -8.29 17.36
CA ALA A 310 -29.42 -8.01 18.43
C ALA A 310 -29.78 -9.26 19.24
N ALA A 311 -30.01 -10.39 18.58
CA ALA A 311 -30.34 -11.66 19.23
C ALA A 311 -29.19 -12.15 20.12
N TYR A 312 -27.94 -11.99 19.69
CA TYR A 312 -26.78 -12.27 20.53
C TYR A 312 -26.70 -11.33 21.75
N GLY A 313 -26.92 -10.02 21.55
CA GLY A 313 -26.93 -9.06 22.66
C GLY A 313 -27.99 -9.37 23.73
N ILE A 314 -29.14 -9.91 23.33
CA ILE A 314 -30.17 -10.41 24.25
C ILE A 314 -29.66 -11.65 25.00
N SER A 315 -29.05 -12.62 24.30
CA SER A 315 -28.62 -13.90 24.92
C SER A 315 -27.54 -13.72 26.00
N ILE A 316 -26.67 -12.72 25.85
CA ILE A 316 -25.63 -12.39 26.85
C ILE A 316 -26.04 -11.29 27.85
N GLY A 317 -27.27 -10.78 27.79
CA GLY A 317 -27.78 -9.75 28.70
C GLY A 317 -27.08 -8.38 28.62
N ARG A 318 -26.32 -8.10 27.56
CA ARG A 318 -25.61 -6.83 27.32
C ARG A 318 -25.47 -6.60 25.81
N GLN A 319 -25.52 -5.35 25.35
CA GLN A 319 -25.14 -5.04 23.97
C GLN A 319 -23.61 -5.05 23.84
N PRO A 320 -22.99 -5.97 23.05
CA PRO A 320 -21.58 -5.87 22.74
C PRO A 320 -21.31 -4.79 21.69
N PHE A 321 -20.05 -4.42 21.51
CA PHE A 321 -19.68 -3.50 20.43
C PHE A 321 -19.65 -4.27 19.10
N ILE A 322 -20.73 -4.19 18.33
CA ILE A 322 -20.93 -5.00 17.12
C ILE A 322 -20.76 -4.19 15.82
N ALA A 323 -19.87 -4.64 14.93
CA ALA A 323 -19.90 -4.30 13.51
C ALA A 323 -20.94 -5.18 12.81
N VAL A 324 -21.86 -4.57 12.08
CA VAL A 324 -22.77 -5.31 11.18
C VAL A 324 -22.37 -5.07 9.73
N LEU A 325 -22.45 -6.12 8.90
CA LEU A 325 -21.95 -6.08 7.52
C LEU A 325 -22.99 -5.61 6.48
N ASP A 326 -24.25 -5.46 6.87
CA ASP A 326 -25.33 -4.83 6.11
C ASP A 326 -25.38 -3.29 6.31
N GLU A 327 -25.03 -2.80 7.50
CA GLU A 327 -25.08 -1.38 7.87
C GLU A 327 -23.99 -0.53 7.19
N SER A 328 -24.43 0.48 6.43
CA SER A 328 -23.55 1.49 5.86
C SER A 328 -23.23 2.61 6.86
N PHE A 329 -22.25 2.37 7.73
CA PHE A 329 -21.70 3.42 8.62
C PHE A 329 -21.15 4.60 7.81
N SER A 330 -21.93 5.67 7.71
CA SER A 330 -21.56 6.95 7.12
C SER A 330 -21.67 8.04 8.18
N ASN A 331 -20.53 8.53 8.67
CA ASN A 331 -20.49 9.69 9.53
C ASN A 331 -19.34 10.61 9.07
N PRO A 332 -19.65 11.80 8.51
CA PRO A 332 -18.64 12.66 7.89
C PRO A 332 -17.68 13.30 8.91
N SER A 333 -17.99 13.26 10.21
CA SER A 333 -17.18 13.89 11.27
C SER A 333 -15.92 13.09 11.65
N PHE A 334 -15.79 11.84 11.20
CA PHE A 334 -14.68 10.97 11.59
C PHE A 334 -13.68 10.78 10.44
N HIS A 335 -12.64 11.62 10.45
CA HIS A 335 -11.60 11.66 9.42
C HIS A 335 -10.46 10.65 9.62
N MET A 336 -10.45 9.90 10.73
CA MET A 336 -9.34 8.99 11.05
C MET A 336 -9.50 7.62 10.38
N THR A 337 -8.44 7.16 9.73
CA THR A 337 -8.41 5.89 8.99
C THR A 337 -7.20 5.03 9.36
N PHE A 338 -7.34 3.72 9.20
CA PHE A 338 -6.25 2.75 9.32
C PHE A 338 -5.22 2.91 8.21
N SER A 339 -4.10 2.19 8.35
CA SER A 339 -3.01 2.19 7.39
C SER A 339 -3.52 1.80 6.00
N SER A 340 -2.92 2.39 4.98
CA SER A 340 -3.30 2.18 3.59
C SER A 340 -2.06 2.02 2.70
N PRO A 341 -2.16 1.36 1.53
CA PRO A 341 -1.08 1.32 0.55
C PRO A 341 -0.63 2.71 0.08
N LEU A 342 -1.50 3.73 0.16
CA LEU A 342 -1.13 5.12 -0.05
C LEU A 342 -0.24 5.64 1.08
N ARG A 343 -0.69 5.53 2.34
CA ARG A 343 0.08 5.98 3.52
C ARG A 343 1.45 5.33 3.60
N ARG A 344 1.53 4.01 3.37
CA ARG A 344 2.79 3.26 3.38
C ARG A 344 3.79 3.78 2.34
N ARG A 345 3.33 4.18 1.14
CA ARG A 345 4.18 4.84 0.12
C ARG A 345 4.64 6.25 0.54
N LEU A 346 3.82 6.98 1.28
CA LEU A 346 4.12 8.35 1.75
C LEU A 346 4.90 8.40 3.08
N SER A 347 5.01 7.28 3.82
CA SER A 347 5.66 7.17 5.13
C SER A 347 7.08 7.77 5.24
N LYS A 348 7.84 7.80 4.14
CA LYS A 348 9.21 8.33 4.10
C LYS A 348 9.30 9.86 4.06
N LEU A 349 8.18 10.53 3.78
CA LEU A 349 8.07 11.99 3.75
C LEU A 349 7.68 12.53 5.13
N SER A 350 8.07 13.77 5.42
CA SER A 350 7.55 14.49 6.61
C SER A 350 6.05 14.76 6.48
N ILE A 351 5.33 14.93 7.60
CA ILE A 351 3.87 15.09 7.58
C ILE A 351 3.39 16.24 6.67
N SER A 352 4.14 17.35 6.64
CA SER A 352 3.88 18.50 5.78
C SER A 352 4.06 18.18 4.29
N GLU A 353 5.06 17.36 3.94
CA GLU A 353 5.27 16.91 2.56
C GLU A 353 4.25 15.85 2.13
N ARG A 354 3.77 15.00 3.07
CA ARG A 354 2.66 14.08 2.82
C ARG A 354 1.41 14.86 2.42
N ILE A 355 1.03 15.89 3.21
CA ILE A 355 -0.11 16.77 2.91
C ILE A 355 0.06 17.39 1.52
N ARG A 356 1.19 18.06 1.25
CA ARG A 356 1.45 18.68 -0.05
C ARG A 356 1.33 17.69 -1.21
N SER A 357 1.94 16.50 -1.10
CA SER A 357 1.90 15.50 -2.17
C SER A 357 0.50 14.93 -2.43
N ILE A 358 -0.35 14.85 -1.40
CA ILE A 358 -1.75 14.45 -1.56
C ILE A 358 -2.55 15.58 -2.23
N GLU A 359 -2.36 16.84 -1.82
CA GLU A 359 -3.01 18.00 -2.42
C GLU A 359 -2.65 18.19 -3.90
N GLU A 360 -1.37 18.07 -4.25
CA GLU A 360 -0.88 18.10 -5.64
C GLU A 360 -1.55 17.01 -6.51
N ARG A 361 -1.74 15.79 -5.96
CA ARG A 361 -2.42 14.69 -6.66
C ARG A 361 -3.92 14.95 -6.84
N ILE A 362 -4.60 15.50 -5.85
CA ILE A 362 -6.02 15.88 -5.95
C ILE A 362 -6.18 16.96 -7.02
N GLN A 363 -5.34 18.00 -7.01
CA GLN A 363 -5.35 19.07 -8.03
C GLN A 363 -5.08 18.52 -9.44
N SER A 364 -4.14 17.58 -9.58
CA SER A 364 -3.86 16.91 -10.86
C SER A 364 -5.04 16.09 -11.38
N ILE A 365 -5.78 15.41 -10.49
CA ILE A 365 -7.02 14.71 -10.84
C ILE A 365 -8.11 15.70 -11.22
N ASP A 366 -8.29 16.78 -10.47
CA ASP A 366 -9.33 17.78 -10.74
C ASP A 366 -9.12 18.47 -12.10
N ALA A 367 -7.88 18.81 -12.44
CA ALA A 367 -7.50 19.28 -13.77
C ALA A 367 -7.82 18.24 -14.87
N CYS A 368 -7.48 16.96 -14.64
CA CYS A 368 -7.76 15.88 -15.59
C CYS A 368 -9.28 15.67 -15.81
N VAL A 369 -10.08 15.73 -14.73
CA VAL A 369 -11.54 15.62 -14.80
C VAL A 369 -12.15 16.76 -15.60
N ILE A 370 -11.70 18.00 -15.38
CA ILE A 370 -12.13 19.17 -16.17
C ILE A 370 -11.84 18.98 -17.66
N HIS A 371 -10.64 18.49 -18.01
CA HIS A 371 -10.25 18.18 -19.39
C HIS A 371 -10.89 16.91 -20.00
N THR A 372 -11.70 16.15 -19.23
CA THR A 372 -12.39 14.91 -19.69
C THR A 372 -13.93 15.05 -19.64
N ILE A 373 -14.43 16.25 -19.37
CA ILE A 373 -15.86 16.61 -19.34
C ILE A 373 -16.24 17.55 -20.49
N VAL A 374 -15.26 18.17 -21.13
CA VAL A 374 -15.37 18.86 -22.44
C VAL A 374 -14.94 17.90 -23.55
#